data_AF-G8Y3W1-F1
#
_entry.id   AF-G8Y3W1-F1
#
_cell.length_a   1.000
_cell.length_b   1.000
_cell.length_c   1.000
_cell.angle_alpha   90.00
_cell.angle_beta   90.00
_cell.angle_gamma   90.00
#
_symmetry.space_group_name_H-M   'P 1'
#
loop_
_entity.id
_entity.type
_entity.pdbx_description
1 polymer ?
#
loop_
_entity_poly.entity_id
_entity_poly.type
_entity_poly.pdbx_seq_one_letter_code
_entity_poly.pdbx_strand_id
1 'polypeptide(L)'
;MSFVVRRQLSTLIPPKIASAKSIGSNPNAKRMTDVVSFYKKLPTGQAPAPKKPTSPLGKYRAAYFEGENASGKPLLHLALAVVILGYTWEYQSHLKHHKEH
;
A
#
# COMPACT_ATOMS: atom_id res chain seq x y z
N MET A 1 29.63 -33.68 -19.81
CA MET A 1 29.06 -33.92 -18.47
C MET A 1 29.11 -32.60 -17.69
N SER A 2 28.04 -31.81 -17.65
CA SER A 2 28.01 -30.52 -16.94
C SER A 2 27.60 -30.73 -15.48
N PHE A 3 28.51 -30.43 -14.55
CA PHE A 3 28.22 -30.43 -13.11
C PHE A 3 27.46 -29.14 -12.75
N VAL A 4 26.17 -29.25 -12.43
CA VAL A 4 25.36 -28.12 -11.94
C VAL A 4 25.44 -28.06 -10.41
N VAL A 5 26.34 -27.21 -9.89
CA VAL A 5 26.55 -26.94 -8.45
C VAL A 5 25.44 -25.99 -7.93
N ARG A 6 24.17 -26.43 -7.93
CA ARG A 6 23.06 -25.62 -7.38
C ARG A 6 22.46 -26.17 -6.08
N ARG A 7 22.87 -27.36 -5.62
CA ARG A 7 22.30 -28.01 -4.43
C ARG A 7 23.11 -27.86 -3.14
N GLN A 8 24.38 -27.44 -3.19
CA GLN A 8 25.25 -27.46 -2.01
C GLN A 8 25.10 -26.25 -1.06
N LEU A 9 24.48 -25.15 -1.49
CA LEU A 9 24.25 -23.99 -0.61
C LEU A 9 22.91 -24.05 0.15
N SER A 10 22.08 -25.06 -0.12
CA SER A 10 20.74 -25.18 0.50
C SER A 10 20.76 -25.58 1.98
N THR A 11 21.94 -25.91 2.52
CA THR A 11 22.18 -26.28 3.92
C THR A 11 23.01 -25.25 4.70
N LEU A 12 23.54 -24.21 4.03
CA LEU A 12 24.36 -23.18 4.67
C LEU A 12 23.50 -22.13 5.41
N ILE A 13 22.27 -21.92 4.93
CA ILE A 13 21.29 -21.05 5.56
C ILE A 13 20.27 -21.96 6.26
N PRO A 14 20.22 -21.97 7.61
CA PRO A 14 19.25 -22.79 8.31
C PRO A 14 17.82 -22.39 7.88
N PRO A 15 16.92 -23.36 7.65
CA PRO A 15 15.54 -23.07 7.26
C PRO A 15 14.89 -22.20 8.34
N LYS A 16 13.98 -21.30 7.95
CA LYS A 16 13.29 -20.41 8.90
C LYS A 16 12.37 -21.23 9.83
N ILE A 17 12.93 -21.66 10.95
CA ILE A 17 12.32 -22.58 11.94
C ILE A 17 11.06 -21.98 12.56
N ALA A 18 11.02 -20.64 12.66
CA ALA A 18 9.87 -19.87 13.16
C ALA A 18 8.99 -19.28 12.03
N SER A 19 8.95 -19.90 10.85
CA SER A 19 7.99 -19.50 9.82
C SER A 19 6.60 -20.11 10.11
N ALA A 20 5.52 -19.43 9.73
CA ALA A 20 4.17 -19.97 9.88
C ALA A 20 4.03 -21.36 9.22
N LYS A 21 4.81 -21.61 8.17
CA LYS A 21 4.87 -22.89 7.45
C LYS A 21 5.57 -24.01 8.22
N SER A 22 6.59 -23.70 9.01
CA SER A 22 7.29 -24.70 9.83
C SER A 22 6.53 -25.01 11.13
N ILE A 23 5.92 -24.01 11.77
CA ILE A 23 5.13 -24.17 13.00
C ILE A 23 3.80 -24.90 12.71
N GLY A 24 3.18 -24.66 11.54
CA GLY A 24 1.92 -25.29 11.12
C GLY A 24 2.06 -26.62 10.39
N SER A 25 3.25 -27.24 10.37
CA SER A 25 3.50 -28.51 9.65
C SER A 25 2.75 -29.71 10.23
N ASN A 26 2.32 -29.63 11.49
CA ASN A 26 1.46 -30.63 12.11
C ASN A 26 0.00 -30.42 11.69
N PRO A 27 -0.69 -31.42 11.10
CA PRO A 27 -2.08 -31.30 10.69
C PRO A 27 -3.04 -30.95 11.84
N ASN A 28 -2.73 -31.33 13.09
CA ASN A 28 -3.51 -30.95 14.27
C ASN A 28 -3.34 -29.46 14.64
N ALA A 29 -2.16 -28.90 14.44
CA ALA A 29 -1.92 -27.46 14.64
C ALA A 29 -2.70 -26.63 13.62
N LYS A 30 -2.76 -27.08 12.36
CA LYS A 30 -3.58 -26.44 11.32
C LYS A 30 -5.08 -26.45 11.66
N ARG A 31 -5.60 -27.60 12.14
CA ARG A 31 -7.00 -27.69 12.60
C ARG A 31 -7.28 -26.72 13.74
N MET A 32 -6.37 -26.60 14.70
CA MET A 32 -6.51 -25.67 15.82
C MET A 32 -6.52 -24.20 15.33
N THR A 33 -5.64 -23.82 14.40
CA THR A 33 -5.64 -22.47 13.84
C THR A 33 -6.90 -22.16 13.05
N ASP A 34 -7.43 -23.15 12.32
CA ASP A 34 -8.66 -22.99 11.53
C ASP A 34 -9.87 -22.76 12.46
N VAL A 35 -9.99 -23.51 13.56
CA VAL A 35 -11.04 -23.33 14.58
C VAL A 35 -10.95 -21.96 15.26
N VAL A 36 -9.76 -21.53 15.69
CA VAL A 36 -9.57 -20.19 16.29
C VAL A 36 -9.91 -19.10 15.27
N SER A 37 -9.52 -19.27 14.01
CA SER A 37 -9.84 -18.32 12.95
C SER A 37 -11.33 -18.24 12.65
N PHE A 38 -12.05 -19.35 12.75
CA PHE A 38 -13.49 -19.41 12.58
C PHE A 38 -14.20 -18.60 13.66
N TYR A 39 -13.88 -18.83 14.94
CA TYR A 39 -14.47 -18.05 16.04
C TYR A 39 -14.06 -16.58 16.03
N LYS A 40 -12.86 -16.25 15.53
CA LYS A 40 -12.44 -14.85 15.33
C LYS A 40 -13.20 -14.15 14.19
N LYS A 41 -13.62 -14.90 13.17
CA LYS A 41 -14.36 -14.39 12.01
C LYS A 41 -15.87 -14.40 12.20
N LEU A 42 -16.38 -14.99 13.29
CA LEU A 42 -17.80 -14.89 13.60
C LEU A 42 -18.18 -13.41 13.62
N PRO A 43 -19.20 -13.00 12.85
CA PRO A 43 -19.54 -11.59 12.71
C PRO A 43 -20.04 -11.05 14.05
N THR A 44 -19.15 -10.37 14.78
CA THR A 44 -19.45 -9.65 16.01
C THR A 44 -20.12 -8.33 15.63
N GLY A 45 -21.36 -8.39 15.14
CA GLY A 45 -22.13 -7.20 14.73
C GLY A 45 -21.54 -6.44 13.54
N GLN A 46 -22.10 -5.26 13.27
CA GLN A 46 -21.61 -4.37 12.22
C GLN A 46 -20.22 -3.86 12.60
N ALA A 47 -19.23 -4.05 11.73
CA ALA A 47 -17.90 -3.48 11.92
C ALA A 47 -18.04 -1.96 12.11
N PRO A 48 -17.37 -1.35 13.12
CA PRO A 48 -17.46 0.08 13.33
C PRO A 48 -17.07 0.79 12.03
N ALA A 49 -17.96 1.67 11.56
CA ALA A 49 -17.72 2.44 10.34
C ALA A 49 -16.32 3.07 10.42
N PRO A 50 -15.53 3.03 9.31
CA PRO A 50 -14.19 3.56 9.32
C PRO A 50 -14.23 4.99 9.85
N LYS A 51 -13.47 5.24 10.92
CA LYS A 51 -13.48 6.54 11.60
C LYS A 51 -13.20 7.61 10.56
N LYS A 52 -14.17 8.51 10.34
CA LYS A 52 -13.99 9.62 9.41
C LYS A 52 -12.73 10.38 9.83
N PRO A 53 -11.72 10.49 8.96
CA PRO A 53 -10.49 11.14 9.34
C PRO A 53 -10.74 12.62 9.63
N THR A 54 -10.25 13.09 10.78
CA THR A 54 -10.39 14.50 11.17
C THR A 54 -9.35 15.40 10.48
N SER A 55 -8.18 14.84 10.15
CA SER A 55 -7.09 15.55 9.48
C SER A 55 -7.48 15.96 8.05
N PRO A 56 -7.12 17.18 7.58
CA PRO A 56 -7.45 17.65 6.23
C PRO A 56 -6.92 16.70 5.13
N LEU A 57 -5.70 16.18 5.29
CA LEU A 57 -5.13 15.19 4.36
C LEU A 57 -5.90 13.87 4.41
N GLY A 58 -6.34 13.46 5.60
CA GLY A 58 -7.16 12.27 5.75
C GLY A 58 -8.53 12.42 5.10
N LYS A 59 -9.17 13.60 5.19
CA LYS A 59 -10.42 13.90 4.47
C LYS A 59 -10.26 13.81 2.96
N TYR A 60 -9.16 14.38 2.43
CA TYR A 60 -8.85 14.28 1.00
C TYR A 60 -8.62 12.83 0.57
N ARG A 61 -7.86 12.06 1.36
CA ARG A 61 -7.62 10.64 1.11
C ARG A 61 -8.93 9.84 1.10
N ALA A 62 -9.78 10.02 2.10
CA ALA A 62 -11.07 9.35 2.18
C ALA A 62 -12.01 9.72 1.02
N ALA A 63 -11.91 10.94 0.49
CA ALA A 63 -12.76 11.42 -0.59
C ALA A 63 -12.34 10.91 -1.99
N TYR A 64 -11.05 10.61 -2.21
CA TYR A 64 -10.55 10.31 -3.56
C TYR A 64 -9.75 9.01 -3.71
N PHE A 65 -9.26 8.42 -2.61
CA PHE A 65 -8.40 7.24 -2.63
C PHE A 65 -9.01 6.01 -1.96
N GLU A 66 -10.07 6.15 -1.18
CA GLU A 66 -10.64 5.04 -0.39
C GLU A 66 -12.06 4.66 -0.85
N GLY A 67 -12.35 3.36 -0.82
CA GLY A 67 -13.69 2.81 -1.05
C GLY A 67 -14.23 3.05 -2.47
N GLU A 68 -15.55 3.25 -2.56
CA GLU A 68 -16.28 3.48 -3.81
C GLU A 68 -15.89 4.78 -4.53
N ASN A 69 -15.27 5.72 -3.81
CA ASN A 69 -14.80 6.99 -4.37
C ASN A 69 -13.36 6.93 -4.89
N ALA A 70 -12.72 5.76 -4.85
CA ALA A 70 -11.38 5.56 -5.41
C ALA A 70 -11.41 5.87 -6.92
N SER A 71 -10.89 7.03 -7.29
CA SER A 71 -11.01 7.59 -8.63
C SER A 71 -9.68 8.16 -9.09
N GLY A 72 -9.50 8.31 -10.41
CA GLY A 72 -8.31 8.94 -11.00
C GLY A 72 -8.22 10.45 -10.80
N LYS A 73 -9.20 11.08 -10.14
CA LYS A 73 -9.25 12.54 -9.89
C LYS A 73 -7.99 13.11 -9.22
N PRO A 74 -7.30 12.44 -8.27
CA PRO A 74 -6.04 12.92 -7.72
C PRO A 74 -4.95 13.15 -8.76
N LEU A 75 -4.91 12.36 -9.84
CA LEU A 75 -3.97 12.56 -10.93
C LEU A 75 -4.27 13.88 -11.67
N LEU A 76 -5.55 14.19 -11.88
CA LEU A 76 -5.95 15.47 -12.47
C LEU A 76 -5.62 16.65 -11.54
N HIS A 77 -5.85 16.51 -10.23
CA HIS A 77 -5.45 17.52 -9.25
C HIS A 77 -3.94 17.78 -9.28
N LEU A 78 -3.13 16.72 -9.40
CA LEU A 78 -1.68 16.84 -9.52
C LEU A 78 -1.26 17.51 -10.82
N ALA A 79 -1.84 17.12 -11.95
CA ALA A 79 -1.56 17.75 -13.25
C ALA A 79 -1.91 19.25 -13.22
N LEU A 80 -3.08 19.61 -12.67
CA LEU A 80 -3.49 21.00 -12.52
C LEU A 80 -2.52 21.80 -11.64
N ALA A 81 -2.07 21.22 -10.52
CA ALA A 81 -1.10 21.86 -9.63
C ALA A 81 0.23 22.13 -10.35
N VAL A 82 0.73 21.17 -11.14
CA VAL A 82 1.96 21.34 -11.93
C VAL A 82 1.82 22.46 -12.96
N VAL A 83 0.69 22.51 -13.69
CA VAL A 83 0.46 23.55 -14.69
C VAL A 83 0.40 24.94 -14.06
N ILE A 84 -0.34 25.10 -12.96
CA ILE A 84 -0.46 26.40 -12.28
C ILE A 84 0.91 26.87 -11.76
N LEU A 85 1.65 25.98 -11.10
CA LEU A 85 2.97 26.32 -10.57
C LEU A 85 3.95 26.65 -11.69
N GLY A 86 3.97 25.86 -12.78
CA GLY A 86 4.81 26.11 -13.94
C GLY A 86 4.49 27.44 -14.62
N TYR A 87 3.20 27.73 -14.84
CA TYR A 87 2.78 29.00 -15.44
C TYR A 87 3.13 30.19 -14.54
N THR A 88 2.96 30.06 -13.22
CA THR A 88 3.31 31.12 -12.27
C THR A 88 4.81 31.41 -12.30
N TRP A 89 5.63 30.36 -12.38
CA TRP A 89 7.08 30.49 -12.52
C TRP A 89 7.46 31.19 -13.81
N GLU A 90 6.98 30.70 -14.96
CA GLU A 90 7.21 31.30 -16.28
C GLU A 90 6.73 32.75 -16.35
N TYR A 91 5.60 33.04 -15.72
CA TYR A 91 5.07 34.38 -15.64
C TYR A 91 6.02 35.32 -14.91
N GLN A 92 6.54 34.90 -13.75
CA GLN A 92 7.44 35.69 -12.95
C GLN A 92 8.84 35.82 -13.57
N SER A 93 9.37 34.77 -14.22
CA SER A 93 10.73 34.74 -14.76
C SER A 93 10.86 35.34 -16.16
N HIS A 94 9.85 35.15 -17.02
CA HIS A 94 9.93 35.51 -18.43
C HIS A 94 8.84 36.51 -18.83
N LEU A 95 7.55 36.14 -18.70
CA LEU A 95 6.47 36.96 -19.26
C LEU A 95 6.36 38.34 -18.59
N LYS A 96 6.70 38.47 -17.31
CA LYS A 96 6.69 39.77 -16.61
C LYS A 96 7.79 40.73 -17.11
N HIS A 97 8.95 40.19 -17.47
CA HIS A 97 10.13 40.97 -17.87
C HIS A 97 10.36 40.98 -19.39
N HIS A 98 9.39 40.50 -20.19
CA HIS A 98 9.53 40.39 -21.64
C HIS A 98 9.78 41.71 -22.40
N LYS A 99 9.65 42.87 -21.72
CA LYS A 99 9.92 44.20 -22.28
C LYS A 99 11.23 44.81 -21.79
N GLU A 100 11.83 44.24 -20.73
CA GLU A 100 13.08 44.72 -20.13
C GLU A 100 14.30 43.95 -20.67
N HIS A 101 14.06 43.05 -21.63
CA HIS A 101 15.05 42.31 -22.39
C HIS A 101 15.04 42.74 -23.87
#